data_AF-R9LRZ1-F1
#
_entry.id   AF-R9LRZ1-F1
#
_cell.length_a   1.000
_cell.length_b   1.000
_cell.length_c   1.000
_cell.angle_alpha   90.00
_cell.angle_beta   90.00
_cell.angle_gamma   90.00
#
_symmetry.space_group_name_H-M   'P 1'
#
loop_
_entity.id
_entity.type
_entity.pdbx_description
1 polymer ?
#
loop_
_entity_poly.entity_id
_entity_poly.type
_entity_poly.pdbx_seq_one_letter_code
_entity_poly.pdbx_strand_id
1 'polypeptide(L)'
;MDFLRSLTGNYIINIGFLSWFAAQFIKTLLAYLPSRKVSWERMVGSGGMPSSHSSLVCSVAVGMARKTGFTSPEFALAVVLAGIVMYDAMGVRRAAGEQAKVLNRMAVDFREVFQMLREELDALTRGESDRPAEQPKTLKEFIGHTPLEVLCGAVLGIVIALVVPVF
;
A
#
# COMPACT_ATOMS: atom_id res chain seq x y z
N MET A 1 9.74 23.00 23.06
CA MET A 1 8.65 23.74 22.38
C MET A 1 9.07 24.24 21.00
N ASP A 2 10.37 24.51 20.77
CA ASP A 2 10.88 25.07 19.50
C ASP A 2 10.91 24.07 18.33
N PHE A 3 11.12 22.79 18.62
CA PHE A 3 11.11 21.73 17.59
C PHE A 3 9.73 21.57 16.94
N LEU A 4 8.65 21.52 17.74
CA LEU A 4 7.28 21.41 17.22
C LEU A 4 6.90 22.65 16.39
N ARG A 5 7.28 23.85 16.84
CA ARG A 5 7.07 25.09 16.08
C ARG A 5 7.85 25.11 14.77
N SER A 6 9.07 24.56 14.76
CA SER A 6 9.89 24.43 13.54
C SER A 6 9.28 23.42 12.57
N LEU A 7 8.70 22.32 13.08
CA LEU A 7 8.00 21.33 12.27
C LEU A 7 6.72 21.92 11.66
N THR A 8 5.88 22.55 12.48
CA THR A 8 4.63 23.17 12.03
C THR A 8 4.85 24.47 11.25
N GLY A 9 6.05 25.04 11.30
CA GLY A 9 6.45 26.19 10.48
C GLY A 9 6.88 25.79 9.07
N ASN A 10 7.09 24.50 8.80
CA ASN A 10 7.51 24.05 7.49
C ASN A 10 6.30 23.70 6.61
N TYR A 11 5.96 24.62 5.70
CA TYR A 11 4.89 24.46 4.73
C TYR A 11 4.93 23.10 3.99
N ILE A 12 6.09 22.65 3.53
CA ILE A 12 6.23 21.41 2.72
C ILE A 12 5.96 20.17 3.57
N ILE A 13 6.47 20.14 4.80
CA ILE A 13 6.21 19.05 5.74
C ILE A 13 4.71 19.02 6.09
N ASN A 14 4.11 20.17 6.36
CA ASN A 14 2.70 20.27 6.73
C ASN A 14 1.76 19.76 5.64
N ILE A 15 1.94 20.20 4.38
CA ILE A 15 1.09 19.71 3.29
C ILE A 15 1.30 18.21 3.04
N GLY A 16 2.54 17.71 3.20
CA GLY A 16 2.87 16.30 3.07
C GLY A 16 2.11 15.45 4.09
N PHE A 17 2.23 15.80 5.38
CA PHE A 17 1.53 15.12 6.47
C PHE A 17 0.01 15.25 6.37
N LEU A 18 -0.50 16.45 6.05
CA LEU A 18 -1.93 16.67 5.89
C LEU A 18 -2.50 15.83 4.74
N SER A 19 -1.77 15.75 3.62
CA SER A 19 -2.19 14.96 2.44
C SER A 19 -2.18 13.45 2.72
N TRP A 20 -1.16 12.99 3.44
CA TRP A 20 -1.09 11.60 3.91
C TRP A 20 -2.22 11.27 4.88
N PHE A 21 -2.44 12.12 5.88
CA PHE A 21 -3.48 11.93 6.88
C PHE A 21 -4.88 11.97 6.25
N ALA A 22 -5.15 12.94 5.38
CA ALA A 22 -6.41 13.05 4.65
C ALA A 22 -6.68 11.79 3.81
N ALA A 23 -5.68 11.28 3.09
CA ALA A 23 -5.82 10.06 2.31
C ALA A 23 -6.16 8.86 3.20
N GLN A 24 -5.48 8.73 4.34
CA GLN A 24 -5.71 7.63 5.28
C GLN A 24 -7.09 7.74 5.95
N PHE A 25 -7.54 8.96 6.26
CA PHE A 25 -8.87 9.23 6.81
C PHE A 25 -9.97 8.89 5.80
N ILE A 26 -9.85 9.37 4.55
CA ILE A 26 -10.80 9.06 3.47
C ILE A 26 -10.86 7.56 3.21
N LYS A 27 -9.70 6.89 3.12
CA LYS A 27 -9.63 5.43 2.93
C LYS A 27 -10.37 4.69 4.03
N THR A 28 -10.15 5.09 5.28
CA THR A 28 -10.81 4.50 6.45
C THR A 28 -12.33 4.66 6.38
N LEU A 29 -12.79 5.86 6.01
CA LEU A 29 -14.21 6.16 5.87
C LEU A 29 -14.87 5.35 4.74
N LEU A 30 -14.22 5.28 3.57
CA LEU A 30 -14.69 4.50 2.41
C LEU A 30 -14.74 3.00 2.69
N ALA A 31 -13.80 2.48 3.49
CA ALA A 31 -13.82 1.08 3.91
C ALA A 31 -14.92 0.78 4.94
N TYR A 32 -15.23 1.75 5.82
CA TYR A 32 -16.22 1.58 6.89
C TYR A 32 -17.67 1.64 6.41
N LEU A 33 -18.01 2.59 5.54
CA LEU A 33 -19.41 2.87 5.13
C LEU A 33 -20.16 1.67 4.54
N PRO A 34 -19.61 0.94 3.54
CA PRO A 34 -20.31 -0.16 2.90
C PRO A 34 -20.29 -1.45 3.74
N SER A 35 -19.22 -1.69 4.49
CA SER A 35 -19.00 -2.95 5.18
C SER A 35 -19.57 -2.99 6.60
N ARG A 36 -19.80 -1.82 7.25
CA ARG A 36 -20.17 -1.66 8.68
C ARG A 36 -19.34 -2.49 9.68
N LYS A 37 -18.22 -3.06 9.23
CA LYS A 37 -17.28 -3.87 9.99
C LYS A 37 -15.91 -3.20 9.87
N VAL A 38 -15.33 -2.83 11.01
CA VAL A 38 -13.97 -2.31 11.07
C VAL A 38 -13.01 -3.48 10.86
N SER A 39 -12.45 -3.60 9.67
CA SER A 39 -11.36 -4.55 9.42
C SER A 39 -10.03 -3.82 9.58
N TRP A 40 -9.45 -3.89 10.78
CA TRP A 40 -8.15 -3.30 11.09
C TRP A 40 -7.04 -3.75 10.12
N GLU A 41 -7.14 -4.98 9.62
CA GLU A 41 -6.23 -5.51 8.59
C GLU A 41 -6.33 -4.79 7.23
N ARG A 42 -7.50 -4.27 6.83
CA ARG A 42 -7.64 -3.48 5.60
C ARG A 42 -7.24 -2.01 5.80
N MET A 43 -7.33 -1.51 7.04
CA MET A 43 -6.94 -0.14 7.39
C MET A 43 -5.42 0.03 7.48
N VAL A 44 -4.72 -0.98 8.02
CA VAL A 44 -3.25 -0.99 8.18
C VAL A 44 -2.56 -1.84 7.10
N GLY A 45 -3.33 -2.62 6.33
CA GLY A 45 -2.82 -3.38 5.19
C GLY A 45 -2.45 -2.52 3.98
N SER A 46 -1.72 -3.11 3.04
CA SER A 46 -1.41 -2.52 1.75
C SER A 46 -2.65 -2.43 0.85
N GLY A 47 -2.79 -1.32 0.10
CA GLY A 47 -3.87 -1.11 -0.87
C GLY A 47 -4.97 -0.13 -0.41
N GLY A 48 -6.00 0.02 -1.24
CA GLY A 48 -7.19 0.85 -0.98
C GLY A 48 -7.12 2.28 -1.52
N MET A 49 -8.29 2.84 -1.83
CA MET A 49 -8.46 4.18 -2.39
C MET A 49 -8.72 5.22 -1.28
N PRO A 50 -8.13 6.42 -1.35
CA PRO A 50 -7.02 6.87 -2.20
C PRO A 50 -5.65 6.42 -1.64
N SER A 51 -4.61 6.38 -2.49
CA SER A 51 -3.25 6.05 -2.03
C SER A 51 -2.63 7.20 -1.23
N SER A 52 -2.25 6.91 0.03
CA SER A 52 -1.63 7.88 0.95
C SER A 52 -0.19 8.24 0.57
N HIS A 53 0.57 7.30 0.01
CA HIS A 53 1.93 7.55 -0.48
C HIS A 53 1.92 8.47 -1.70
N SER A 54 1.02 8.21 -2.65
CA SER A 54 0.86 9.06 -3.84
C SER A 54 0.38 10.47 -3.48
N SER A 55 -0.56 10.58 -2.53
CA SER A 55 -1.03 11.86 -1.99
C SER A 55 0.10 12.67 -1.35
N LEU A 56 0.95 12.04 -0.54
CA LEU A 56 2.10 12.69 0.09
C LEU A 56 3.12 13.20 -0.94
N VAL A 57 3.58 12.34 -1.84
CA VAL A 57 4.66 12.74 -2.77
C VAL A 57 4.20 13.76 -3.81
N CYS A 58 2.94 13.68 -4.25
CA CYS A 58 2.38 14.67 -5.17
C CYS A 58 2.14 16.03 -4.50
N SER A 59 1.70 16.04 -3.24
CA SER A 59 1.53 17.30 -2.52
C SER A 59 2.88 17.98 -2.26
N VAL A 60 3.91 17.21 -1.92
CA VAL A 60 5.28 17.72 -1.80
C VAL A 60 5.79 18.26 -3.14
N ALA A 61 5.64 17.51 -4.24
CA ALA A 61 6.08 17.98 -5.55
C ALA A 61 5.41 19.30 -5.97
N VAL A 62 4.08 19.41 -5.82
CA VAL A 62 3.35 20.65 -6.11
C VAL A 62 3.73 21.76 -5.13
N GLY A 63 3.88 21.46 -3.85
CA GLY A 63 4.32 22.43 -2.85
C GLY A 63 5.70 22.99 -3.13
N MET A 64 6.64 22.14 -3.59
CA MET A 64 7.98 22.56 -3.99
C MET A 64 7.93 23.44 -5.24
N ALA A 65 7.10 23.09 -6.23
CA ALA A 65 6.87 23.93 -7.39
C ALA A 65 6.35 25.32 -7.00
N ARG A 66 5.39 25.37 -6.06
CA ARG A 66 4.80 26.62 -5.57
C ARG A 66 5.77 27.45 -4.72
N LYS A 67 6.61 26.81 -3.91
CA LYS A 67 7.50 27.49 -2.96
C LYS A 67 8.83 27.91 -3.58
N THR A 68 9.38 27.11 -4.49
CA THR A 68 10.73 27.31 -5.05
C THR A 68 10.73 27.50 -6.57
N GLY A 69 9.61 27.27 -7.25
CA GLY A 69 9.48 27.38 -8.70
C GLY A 69 9.68 26.04 -9.43
N PHE A 70 9.29 26.00 -10.71
CA PHE A 70 9.40 24.80 -11.56
C PHE A 70 10.82 24.55 -12.08
N THR A 71 11.70 25.55 -12.04
CA THR A 71 13.09 25.44 -12.50
C THR A 71 14.05 25.09 -11.37
N SER A 72 13.55 24.91 -10.15
CA SER A 72 14.39 24.66 -8.98
C SER A 72 14.89 23.20 -8.95
N PRO A 73 16.12 22.97 -8.50
CA PRO A 73 16.64 21.60 -8.33
C PRO A 73 15.81 20.81 -7.31
N GLU A 74 15.22 21.46 -6.32
CA GLU A 74 14.42 20.81 -5.29
C GLU A 74 13.06 20.34 -5.83
N PHE A 75 12.43 21.10 -6.76
CA PHE A 75 11.25 20.62 -7.47
C PHE A 75 11.58 19.42 -8.37
N ALA A 76 12.69 19.47 -9.10
CA ALA A 76 13.14 18.35 -9.94
C ALA A 76 13.33 17.07 -9.11
N LEU A 77 13.99 17.19 -7.94
CA LEU A 77 14.17 16.08 -7.01
C LEU A 77 12.82 15.54 -6.50
N ALA A 78 11.89 16.42 -6.12
CA ALA A 78 10.59 16.03 -5.62
C ALA A 78 9.74 15.29 -6.67
N VAL A 79 9.76 15.73 -7.93
CA VAL A 79 9.05 15.08 -9.04
C VAL A 79 9.63 13.69 -9.34
N VAL A 80 10.95 13.58 -9.41
CA VAL A 80 11.62 12.28 -9.63
C VAL A 80 11.28 11.31 -8.50
N LEU A 81 11.36 11.77 -7.25
CA LEU A 81 10.97 10.96 -6.08
C LEU A 81 9.50 10.54 -6.14
N ALA A 82 8.60 11.46 -6.51
CA ALA A 82 7.18 11.16 -6.67
C ALA A 82 6.95 10.07 -7.73
N GLY A 83 7.62 10.17 -8.88
CA GLY A 83 7.57 9.16 -9.92
C GLY A 83 8.02 7.77 -9.45
N ILE A 84 9.15 7.68 -8.74
CA ILE A 84 9.68 6.42 -8.19
C ILE A 84 8.69 5.80 -7.20
N VAL A 85 8.18 6.58 -6.26
CA VAL A 85 7.26 6.10 -5.21
C VAL A 85 5.93 5.65 -5.83
N MET A 86 5.40 6.39 -6.80
CA MET A 86 4.18 6.00 -7.51
C MET A 86 4.38 4.74 -8.34
N TYR A 87 5.52 4.58 -9.00
CA TYR A 87 5.85 3.39 -9.78
C TYR A 87 6.00 2.14 -8.89
N ASP A 88 6.71 2.24 -7.76
CA ASP A 88 6.83 1.15 -6.79
C ASP A 88 5.47 0.72 -6.23
N ALA A 89 4.62 1.70 -5.91
CA ALA A 89 3.28 1.45 -5.37
C ALA A 89 2.36 0.68 -6.34
N MET A 90 2.46 0.91 -7.65
CA MET A 90 1.62 0.26 -8.68
C MET A 90 2.25 -0.98 -9.33
N GLY A 91 3.55 -0.93 -9.60
CA GLY A 91 4.24 -1.91 -10.43
C GLY A 91 4.75 -3.08 -9.62
N VAL A 92 5.76 -2.82 -8.80
CA VAL A 92 6.51 -3.86 -8.08
C VAL A 92 5.63 -4.58 -7.06
N ARG A 93 4.89 -3.81 -6.25
CA ARG A 93 4.06 -4.36 -5.18
C ARG A 93 2.90 -5.20 -5.70
N ARG A 94 2.23 -4.74 -6.77
CA ARG A 94 1.15 -5.49 -7.42
C ARG A 94 1.64 -6.80 -8.02
N ALA A 95 2.81 -6.79 -8.69
CA ALA A 95 3.40 -7.99 -9.24
C ALA A 95 3.72 -9.02 -8.14
N ALA A 96 4.25 -8.59 -6.99
CA ALA A 96 4.48 -9.46 -5.84
C ALA A 96 3.17 -10.05 -5.29
N GLY A 97 2.07 -9.28 -5.28
CA GLY A 97 0.74 -9.77 -4.90
C GLY A 97 0.20 -10.86 -5.85
N GLU A 98 0.33 -10.65 -7.16
CA GLU A 98 -0.06 -11.67 -8.15
C GLU A 98 0.81 -12.94 -8.04
N GLN A 99 2.10 -12.80 -7.76
CA GLN A 99 2.99 -13.94 -7.49
C GLN A 99 2.57 -14.69 -6.23
N ALA A 100 2.24 -13.99 -5.15
CA ALA A 100 1.77 -14.58 -3.91
C ALA A 100 0.48 -15.41 -4.12
N LYS A 101 -0.44 -14.91 -4.96
CA LYS A 101 -1.67 -15.61 -5.33
C LYS A 101 -1.40 -16.92 -6.09
N VAL A 102 -0.46 -16.90 -7.03
CA VAL A 102 -0.05 -18.11 -7.75
C VAL A 102 0.61 -19.11 -6.80
N LEU A 103 1.50 -18.64 -5.92
CA LEU A 103 2.19 -19.50 -4.97
C LEU A 103 1.25 -20.13 -3.93
N ASN A 104 0.27 -19.37 -3.42
CA ASN A 104 -0.76 -19.90 -2.53
C ASN A 104 -1.58 -21.00 -3.20
N ARG A 105 -1.94 -20.84 -4.49
CA ARG A 105 -2.65 -21.88 -5.26
C ARG A 105 -1.80 -23.13 -5.41
N MET A 106 -0.55 -22.98 -5.82
CA MET A 106 0.38 -24.11 -5.93
C MET A 106 0.52 -24.86 -4.61
N ALA A 107 0.62 -24.15 -3.48
CA ALA A 107 0.73 -24.79 -2.15
C ALA A 107 -0.52 -25.63 -1.79
N VAL A 108 -1.72 -25.17 -2.18
CA VAL A 108 -2.96 -25.93 -2.00
C VAL A 108 -2.99 -27.15 -2.92
N ASP A 109 -2.71 -26.97 -4.21
CA ASP A 109 -2.70 -28.05 -5.20
C ASP A 109 -1.69 -29.15 -4.82
N PHE A 110 -0.47 -28.77 -4.41
CA PHE A 110 0.54 -29.73 -3.94
C PHE A 110 0.08 -30.49 -2.70
N ARG A 111 -0.61 -29.84 -1.76
CA ARG A 111 -1.15 -30.51 -0.58
C ARG A 111 -2.18 -31.57 -0.96
N GLU A 112 -3.10 -31.25 -1.87
CA GLU A 112 -4.10 -32.22 -2.34
C GLU A 112 -3.44 -33.43 -2.99
N VAL A 113 -2.43 -33.21 -3.85
CA VAL A 113 -1.65 -34.30 -4.48
C VAL A 113 -0.90 -35.14 -3.45
N PHE A 114 -0.19 -34.52 -2.50
CA PHE A 114 0.52 -35.24 -1.44
C PHE A 114 -0.44 -36.02 -0.54
N GLN A 115 -1.63 -35.50 -0.27
CA GLN A 115 -2.63 -36.17 0.54
C GLN A 115 -3.21 -37.39 -0.20
N MET A 116 -3.50 -37.29 -1.49
CA MET A 116 -3.90 -38.43 -2.32
C MET A 116 -2.82 -39.52 -2.36
N LEU A 117 -1.56 -39.13 -2.58
CA LEU A 117 -0.43 -40.07 -2.61
C LEU A 117 -0.26 -40.78 -1.26
N ARG A 118 -0.47 -40.05 -0.16
CA ARG A 118 -0.38 -40.59 1.19
C ARG A 118 -1.52 -41.54 1.52
N GLU A 119 -2.74 -41.23 1.11
CA GLU A 119 -3.90 -42.12 1.26
C GLU A 119 -3.68 -43.43 0.47
N GLU A 120 -3.15 -43.35 -0.75
CA GLU A 120 -2.79 -44.51 -1.55
C GLU A 120 -1.66 -45.33 -0.91
N LEU A 121 -0.64 -44.66 -0.36
CA LEU A 121 0.45 -45.32 0.37
C LEU A 121 -0.03 -45.96 1.67
N ASP A 122 -0.80 -45.27 2.51
CA ASP A 122 -1.31 -45.78 3.79
C ASP A 122 -2.25 -46.98 3.59
N ALA A 123 -3.01 -46.99 2.49
CA ALA A 123 -3.81 -48.15 2.07
C ALA A 123 -2.92 -49.38 1.74
N LEU A 124 -1.70 -49.15 1.26
CA LEU A 124 -0.71 -50.20 0.99
C LEU A 124 0.11 -50.59 2.24
N THR A 125 0.41 -49.66 3.15
CA THR A 125 1.34 -49.88 4.29
C THR A 125 0.69 -50.18 5.65
N ARG A 126 -0.63 -50.35 5.78
CA ARG A 126 -1.30 -50.69 7.06
C ARG A 126 -0.82 -49.84 8.26
N GLY A 127 -1.01 -48.52 8.17
CA GLY A 127 -1.28 -47.70 9.36
C GLY A 127 -0.10 -47.12 10.14
N GLU A 128 1.06 -46.88 9.51
CA GLU A 128 2.16 -46.15 10.17
C GLU A 128 2.43 -44.80 9.51
N SER A 129 1.59 -43.79 9.77
CA SER A 129 2.01 -42.42 9.58
C SER A 129 1.14 -41.41 10.35
N ASP A 130 1.33 -41.33 11.67
CA ASP A 130 0.85 -40.20 12.49
C ASP A 130 1.92 -39.09 12.49
N ARG A 131 1.90 -38.21 11.49
CA ARG A 131 2.66 -36.95 11.54
C ARG A 131 1.67 -35.81 11.35
N PRO A 132 1.61 -34.83 12.28
CA PRO A 132 0.67 -33.72 12.16
C PRO A 132 0.97 -32.93 10.89
N ALA A 133 -0.06 -32.69 10.08
CA ALA A 133 0.03 -31.84 8.91
C ALA A 133 0.32 -30.39 9.37
N GLU A 134 1.55 -29.92 9.18
CA GLU A 134 1.86 -28.50 9.35
C GLU A 134 1.04 -27.68 8.36
N GLN A 135 0.26 -26.72 8.86
CA GLN A 135 -0.47 -25.79 7.99
C GLN A 135 0.53 -24.82 7.34
N PRO A 136 0.65 -24.81 5.99
CA PRO A 136 1.52 -23.86 5.33
C PRO A 136 0.99 -22.44 5.56
N LYS A 137 1.87 -21.52 5.97
CA LYS A 137 1.54 -20.11 6.09
C LYS A 137 1.19 -19.55 4.71
N THR A 138 0.00 -18.99 4.56
CA THR A 138 -0.42 -18.33 3.32
C THR A 138 0.25 -16.96 3.18
N LEU A 139 0.65 -16.62 1.96
CA LEU A 139 1.19 -15.32 1.64
C LEU A 139 0.06 -14.30 1.46
N LYS A 140 0.32 -13.03 1.79
CA LYS A 140 -0.64 -11.94 1.53
C LYS A 140 -0.74 -11.69 0.02
N GLU A 141 -1.92 -11.85 -0.54
CA GLU A 141 -2.18 -11.65 -1.98
C GLU A 141 -2.42 -10.19 -2.35
N PHE A 142 -2.94 -9.39 -1.41
CA PHE A 142 -3.24 -7.97 -1.62
C PHE A 142 -2.04 -7.10 -1.24
N ILE A 143 -1.06 -7.02 -2.14
CA ILE A 143 0.12 -6.17 -2.00
C ILE A 143 0.11 -5.11 -3.10
N GLY A 144 0.19 -3.83 -2.72
CA GLY A 144 0.22 -2.70 -3.66
C GLY A 144 -1.12 -2.02 -3.90
N HIS A 145 -1.10 -1.02 -4.78
CA HIS A 145 -2.26 -0.21 -5.16
C HIS A 145 -2.64 -0.44 -6.62
N THR A 146 -3.92 -0.28 -6.94
CA THR A 146 -4.31 -0.20 -8.35
C THR A 146 -3.88 1.15 -8.95
N PRO A 147 -3.70 1.24 -10.29
CA PRO A 147 -3.35 2.51 -10.92
C PRO A 147 -4.34 3.64 -10.62
N LEU A 148 -5.63 3.29 -10.50
CA LEU A 148 -6.68 4.24 -10.15
C LEU A 148 -6.54 4.75 -8.71
N GLU A 149 -6.20 3.87 -7.75
CA GLU A 149 -5.96 4.27 -6.35
C GLU A 149 -4.80 5.26 -6.22
N VAL A 150 -3.73 5.03 -6.99
CA VAL A 150 -2.57 5.93 -7.07
C VAL A 150 -2.95 7.26 -7.71
N LEU A 151 -3.73 7.25 -8.79
CA LEU A 151 -4.23 8.47 -9.43
C LEU A 151 -5.11 9.29 -8.47
N CYS A 152 -6.06 8.66 -7.78
CA CYS A 152 -6.90 9.34 -6.79
C CYS A 152 -6.07 9.93 -5.64
N GLY A 153 -5.03 9.22 -5.20
CA GLY A 153 -4.06 9.73 -4.23
C GLY A 153 -3.32 10.96 -4.76
N ALA A 154 -2.79 10.89 -5.97
CA ALA A 154 -2.08 11.99 -6.60
C ALA A 154 -2.95 13.25 -6.71
N VAL A 155 -4.19 13.10 -7.19
CA VAL A 155 -5.16 14.21 -7.30
C VAL A 155 -5.45 14.81 -5.93
N LEU A 156 -5.68 13.98 -4.90
CA LEU A 156 -5.90 14.46 -3.54
C LEU A 156 -4.72 15.30 -3.03
N GLY A 157 -3.49 14.81 -3.22
CA GLY A 157 -2.27 15.51 -2.83
C GLY A 157 -2.10 16.86 -3.53
N ILE A 158 -2.36 16.89 -4.85
CA ILE A 158 -2.32 18.13 -5.65
C ILE A 158 -3.35 19.13 -5.11
N VAL A 159 -4.59 18.70 -4.88
CA VAL A 159 -5.65 19.58 -4.38
C VAL A 159 -5.29 20.16 -3.02
N ILE A 160 -4.82 19.33 -2.08
CA ILE A 160 -4.41 19.81 -0.74
C ILE A 160 -3.25 20.81 -0.87
N ALA A 161 -2.25 20.50 -1.68
CA ALA A 161 -1.13 21.41 -1.91
C ALA A 161 -1.57 22.73 -2.53
N LEU A 162 -2.62 22.79 -3.36
CA LEU A 162 -3.16 24.03 -3.93
C LEU A 162 -4.00 24.83 -2.93
N VAL A 163 -4.80 24.16 -2.11
CA VAL A 163 -5.70 24.80 -1.13
C VAL A 163 -4.92 25.40 0.04
N VAL A 164 -3.87 24.72 0.52
CA VAL A 164 -3.07 25.24 1.65
C VAL A 164 -2.20 26.41 1.17
N PRO A 165 -2.29 27.60 1.79
CA PRO A 165 -1.49 28.76 1.40
C PRO A 165 -0.01 28.54 1.68
N VAL A 166 0.85 29.04 0.80
CA VAL A 166 2.31 29.00 0.96
C VAL A 166 2.75 30.06 1.97
N PHE A 167 3.61 29.68 2.90
CA PHE A 167 4.26 30.56 3.87
C PHE A 167 5.72 30.13 4.14
#